data_AF-L2FE05-F1
#
_entry.id   AF-L2FE05-F1
#
_cell.length_a   1.000
_cell.length_b   1.000
_cell.length_c   1.000
_cell.angle_alpha   90.00
_cell.angle_beta   90.00
_cell.angle_gamma   90.00
#
_symmetry.space_group_name_H-M   'P 1'
#
loop_
_entity.id
_entity.type
_entity.pdbx_description
1 polymer ?
#
loop_
_entity_poly.entity_id
_entity_poly.type
_entity_poly.pdbx_seq_one_letter_code
_entity_poly.pdbx_strand_id
1 'polypeptide(L)'
;MKHLEQLFLTSRGYELGTFSSHMLPTAFKEQSIKWEATTLAHVSNMILIVHHFIYSVVKEACVDAQVRDALWSSILDELLKRYQVAMDQAKLLIHVEREGRSITYNPAFDRALNQVKTMRSASKYEDSKITVQNGEESLECVMWKDLKRETTEAEGLNETCCTIHDVLRSYHDIASARFSDMTCTQVVDYFLLGSEDGPLGVLCPNRIFGMTNEQLDMVAGEDAVSKSLREMLKNDIKLFQDGKKILRT
;
A
#
# COMPACT_ATOMS: atom_id res chain seq x y z
N MET A 1 -10.34 7.12 -25.68
CA MET A 1 -11.12 8.18 -26.36
C MET A 1 -12.59 7.80 -26.52
N LYS A 2 -12.96 6.76 -27.28
CA LYS A 2 -14.37 6.36 -27.49
C LYS A 2 -15.20 6.16 -26.20
N HIS A 3 -14.60 5.56 -25.16
CA HIS A 3 -15.25 5.40 -23.85
C HIS A 3 -15.53 6.74 -23.15
N LEU A 4 -14.57 7.66 -23.14
CA LEU A 4 -14.74 9.01 -22.57
C LEU A 4 -15.78 9.82 -23.33
N GLU A 5 -15.87 9.64 -24.65
CA GLU A 5 -16.89 10.27 -25.48
C GLU A 5 -18.28 9.76 -25.10
N GLN A 6 -18.47 8.45 -24.97
CA GLN A 6 -19.74 7.87 -24.51
C GLN A 6 -20.10 8.34 -23.10
N LEU A 7 -19.13 8.35 -22.18
CA LEU A 7 -19.32 8.83 -20.81
C LEU A 7 -19.68 10.32 -20.80
N PHE A 8 -19.02 11.14 -21.63
CA PHE A 8 -19.34 12.56 -21.76
C PHE A 8 -20.76 12.78 -22.29
N LEU A 9 -21.17 12.04 -23.34
CA LEU A 9 -22.50 12.14 -23.93
C LEU A 9 -23.61 11.72 -22.96
N THR A 10 -23.37 10.68 -22.16
CA THR A 10 -24.33 10.15 -21.18
C THR A 10 -24.39 10.96 -19.88
N SER A 11 -23.31 11.66 -19.52
CA SER A 11 -23.23 12.49 -18.32
C SER A 11 -23.58 13.97 -18.56
N ARG A 12 -24.10 14.33 -19.75
CA ARG A 12 -24.57 15.69 -20.06
C ARG A 12 -25.74 16.06 -19.16
N GLY A 13 -25.56 17.15 -18.42
CA GLY A 13 -26.60 17.75 -17.58
C GLY A 13 -27.01 19.13 -18.08
N TYR A 14 -27.40 20.01 -17.16
CA TYR A 14 -27.76 21.41 -17.43
C TYR A 14 -26.55 22.33 -17.68
N GLU A 15 -25.35 21.78 -17.78
CA GLU A 15 -24.10 22.54 -17.95
C GLU A 15 -24.02 23.15 -19.35
N LEU A 16 -23.67 24.44 -19.42
CA LEU A 16 -23.50 25.18 -20.68
C LEU A 16 -22.01 25.26 -21.02
N GLY A 17 -21.60 24.58 -22.10
CA GLY A 17 -20.24 24.70 -22.65
C GLY A 17 -19.14 23.98 -21.87
N THR A 18 -19.49 23.12 -20.91
CA THR A 18 -18.54 22.33 -20.10
C THR A 18 -19.02 20.88 -19.92
N PHE A 19 -18.28 20.07 -19.16
CA PHE A 19 -18.69 18.73 -18.74
C PHE A 19 -19.15 18.72 -17.28
N SER A 20 -19.99 17.74 -16.92
CA SER A 20 -20.58 17.67 -15.58
C SER A 20 -19.55 17.43 -14.48
N SER A 21 -19.80 18.01 -13.31
CA SER A 21 -18.94 17.89 -12.12
C SER A 21 -18.77 16.45 -11.63
N HIS A 22 -19.73 15.57 -11.94
CA HIS A 22 -19.70 14.14 -11.60
C HIS A 22 -18.90 13.29 -12.58
N MET A 23 -18.60 13.79 -13.78
CA MET A 23 -17.95 13.04 -14.84
C MET A 23 -16.52 12.60 -14.48
N LEU A 24 -15.72 13.53 -13.95
CA LEU A 24 -14.33 13.26 -13.56
C LEU A 24 -14.23 12.24 -12.41
N PRO A 25 -14.97 12.35 -11.30
CA PRO A 25 -14.98 11.33 -10.25
C PRO A 25 -15.37 9.94 -10.77
N THR A 26 -16.40 9.84 -11.61
CA THR A 26 -16.85 8.56 -12.18
C THR A 26 -15.78 7.94 -13.08
N ALA A 27 -15.20 8.72 -14.00
CA ALA A 27 -14.13 8.24 -14.87
C ALA A 27 -12.87 7.83 -14.09
N PHE A 28 -12.52 8.56 -13.03
CA PHE A 28 -11.40 8.21 -12.16
C PHE A 28 -11.65 6.90 -11.39
N LYS A 29 -12.89 6.68 -10.91
CA LYS A 29 -13.27 5.43 -10.24
C LYS A 29 -13.17 4.22 -11.16
N GLU A 30 -13.50 4.39 -12.44
CA GLU A 30 -13.30 3.38 -13.48
C GLU A 30 -11.80 3.13 -13.76
N GLN A 31 -11.01 4.20 -13.88
CA GLN A 31 -9.57 4.10 -14.11
C GLN A 31 -8.83 3.40 -12.95
N SER A 32 -9.26 3.65 -11.72
CA SER A 32 -8.67 3.12 -10.49
C SER A 32 -9.22 1.74 -10.07
N ILE A 33 -10.03 1.07 -10.91
CA ILE A 33 -10.71 -0.18 -10.53
C ILE A 33 -9.74 -1.29 -10.06
N LYS A 34 -8.54 -1.34 -10.62
CA LYS A 34 -7.53 -2.34 -10.27
C LYS A 34 -6.78 -2.04 -8.98
N TRP A 35 -6.88 -0.82 -8.44
CA TRP A 35 -6.13 -0.41 -7.26
C TRP A 35 -6.51 -1.24 -6.04
N GLU A 36 -7.80 -1.56 -5.88
CA GLU A 36 -8.29 -2.35 -4.76
C GLU A 36 -7.67 -3.75 -4.74
N ALA A 37 -7.86 -4.53 -5.82
CA ALA A 37 -7.32 -5.88 -5.91
C ALA A 37 -5.78 -5.90 -5.79
N THR A 38 -5.09 -4.95 -6.42
CA THR A 38 -3.63 -4.89 -6.40
C THR A 38 -3.10 -4.56 -5.00
N THR A 39 -3.73 -3.61 -4.30
CA THR A 39 -3.33 -3.18 -2.96
C THR A 39 -3.58 -4.29 -1.95
N LEU A 40 -4.76 -4.91 -1.98
CA LEU A 40 -5.09 -6.00 -1.05
C LEU A 40 -4.16 -7.21 -1.26
N ALA A 41 -3.82 -7.53 -2.52
CA ALA A 41 -2.85 -8.58 -2.83
C ALA A 41 -1.44 -8.22 -2.33
N HIS A 42 -1.00 -6.97 -2.54
CA HIS A 42 0.29 -6.49 -2.06
C HIS A 42 0.39 -6.56 -0.54
N VAL A 43 -0.60 -6.03 0.19
CA VAL A 43 -0.63 -6.05 1.66
C VAL A 43 -0.69 -7.49 2.19
N SER A 44 -1.45 -8.37 1.54
CA SER A 44 -1.48 -9.80 1.90
C SER A 44 -0.10 -10.46 1.74
N ASN A 45 0.62 -10.17 0.65
CA ASN A 45 1.97 -10.67 0.46
C ASN A 45 2.94 -10.14 1.53
N MET A 46 2.83 -8.87 1.91
CA MET A 46 3.65 -8.30 2.98
C MET A 46 3.35 -8.97 4.33
N ILE A 47 2.07 -9.21 4.64
CA ILE A 47 1.65 -9.96 5.83
C ILE A 47 2.29 -11.35 5.83
N LEU A 48 2.28 -12.07 4.71
CA LEU A 48 2.90 -13.40 4.61
C LEU A 48 4.41 -13.36 4.89
N ILE A 49 5.12 -12.35 4.38
CA ILE A 49 6.55 -12.17 4.62
C ILE A 49 6.82 -11.93 6.11
N VAL A 50 6.08 -11.01 6.73
CA VAL A 50 6.21 -10.70 8.17
C VAL A 50 5.84 -11.92 9.01
N HIS A 51 4.78 -12.63 8.66
CA HIS A 51 4.36 -13.85 9.34
C HIS A 51 5.43 -14.94 9.30
N HIS A 52 5.99 -15.18 8.11
CA HIS A 52 7.08 -16.15 7.93
C HIS A 52 8.33 -15.74 8.73
N PHE A 53 8.65 -14.45 8.76
CA PHE A 53 9.76 -13.94 9.56
C PHE A 53 9.55 -14.22 11.05
N ILE A 54 8.39 -13.86 11.62
CA ILE A 54 8.10 -14.08 13.04
C ILE A 54 8.15 -15.58 13.35
N TYR A 55 7.53 -16.42 12.54
CA TYR A 55 7.57 -17.88 12.73
C TYR A 55 9.00 -18.42 12.69
N SER A 56 9.83 -17.94 11.76
CA SER A 56 11.23 -18.34 11.65
C SER A 56 12.04 -17.96 12.88
N VAL A 57 11.82 -16.76 13.42
CA VAL A 57 12.46 -16.31 14.67
C VAL A 57 12.04 -17.17 15.86
N VAL A 58 10.75 -17.48 15.99
CA VAL A 58 10.23 -18.36 17.05
C VAL A 58 10.83 -19.76 16.93
N LYS A 59 10.96 -20.28 15.71
CA LYS A 59 11.56 -21.59 15.45
C LYS A 59 13.05 -21.63 15.81
N GLU A 60 13.79 -20.56 15.55
CA GLU A 60 15.22 -20.48 15.90
C GLU A 60 15.42 -20.29 17.41
N ALA A 61 14.58 -19.49 18.06
CA ALA A 61 14.67 -19.23 19.49
C ALA A 61 14.23 -20.43 20.36
N CYS A 62 13.27 -21.22 19.89
CA CYS A 62 12.72 -22.37 20.62
C CYS A 62 13.04 -23.69 19.90
N VAL A 63 14.10 -24.37 20.37
CA VAL A 63 14.53 -25.69 19.85
C VAL A 63 13.50 -26.78 20.19
N ASP A 64 12.85 -26.68 21.34
CA ASP A 64 11.80 -27.61 21.76
C ASP A 64 10.52 -27.41 20.94
N ALA A 65 10.06 -28.48 20.27
CA ALA A 65 8.90 -28.43 19.41
C ALA A 65 7.58 -28.19 20.17
N GLN A 66 7.42 -28.76 21.37
CA GLN A 66 6.20 -28.60 22.15
C GLN A 66 6.07 -27.16 22.67
N VAL A 67 7.17 -26.61 23.20
CA VAL A 67 7.21 -25.22 23.69
C VAL A 67 6.97 -24.24 22.54
N ARG A 68 7.58 -24.50 21.38
CA ARG A 68 7.38 -23.68 20.18
C ARG A 68 5.93 -23.67 19.73
N ASP A 69 5.28 -24.82 19.65
CA ASP A 69 3.92 -24.94 19.14
C ASP A 69 2.90 -24.33 20.13
N ALA A 70 3.14 -24.49 21.44
CA ALA A 70 2.35 -23.85 22.49
C ALA A 70 2.52 -22.31 22.48
N LEU A 71 3.75 -21.83 22.39
CA LEU A 71 4.05 -20.39 22.28
C LEU A 71 3.39 -19.79 21.02
N TRP A 72 3.55 -20.46 19.88
CA TRP A 72 2.96 -20.03 18.62
C TRP A 72 1.43 -19.94 18.69
N SER A 73 0.79 -20.96 19.27
CA SER A 73 -0.66 -20.96 19.48
C SER A 73 -1.11 -19.82 20.39
N SER A 74 -0.31 -19.47 21.41
CA SER A 74 -0.63 -18.36 22.33
C SER A 74 -0.56 -16.97 21.68
N ILE A 75 0.25 -16.80 20.62
CA ILE A 75 0.45 -15.50 19.97
C ILE A 75 -0.41 -15.31 18.71
N LEU A 76 -0.90 -16.41 18.12
CA LEU A 76 -1.56 -16.41 16.82
C LEU A 76 -2.81 -15.51 16.76
N ASP A 77 -3.68 -15.58 17.76
CA ASP A 77 -4.92 -14.79 17.79
C ASP A 77 -4.65 -13.29 17.85
N GLU A 78 -3.66 -12.87 18.63
CA GLU A 78 -3.26 -11.47 18.73
C GLU A 78 -2.58 -11.01 17.44
N LEU A 79 -1.72 -11.86 16.86
CA LEU A 79 -1.05 -11.59 15.60
C LEU A 79 -2.05 -11.38 14.45
N LEU A 80 -3.09 -12.21 14.38
CA LEU A 80 -4.17 -12.07 13.40
C LEU A 80 -4.91 -10.75 13.54
N LYS A 81 -5.19 -10.29 14.77
CA LYS A 81 -5.81 -8.97 15.02
C LYS A 81 -4.92 -7.83 14.53
N ARG A 82 -3.60 -7.91 14.76
CA ARG A 82 -2.64 -6.90 14.29
C ARG A 82 -2.58 -6.85 12.76
N TYR A 83 -2.66 -8.00 12.07
CA TYR A 83 -2.77 -8.03 10.61
C TYR A 83 -4.10 -7.46 10.08
N GLN A 84 -5.21 -7.71 10.79
CA GLN A 84 -6.50 -7.13 10.44
C GLN A 84 -6.46 -5.60 10.47
N VAL A 85 -5.81 -5.00 11.48
CA VAL A 85 -5.64 -3.54 11.56
C VAL A 85 -4.91 -3.00 10.33
N ALA A 86 -3.79 -3.62 9.93
CA ALA A 86 -3.07 -3.22 8.71
C ALA A 86 -3.95 -3.36 7.45
N MET A 87 -4.71 -4.45 7.34
CA MET A 87 -5.61 -4.68 6.21
C MET A 87 -6.76 -3.66 6.17
N ASP A 88 -7.32 -3.31 7.32
CA ASP A 88 -8.40 -2.32 7.42
C ASP A 88 -7.90 -0.91 7.11
N GLN A 89 -6.66 -0.58 7.49
CA GLN A 89 -6.02 0.66 7.03
C GLN A 89 -5.90 0.70 5.50
N ALA A 90 -5.49 -0.39 4.87
CA ALA A 90 -5.40 -0.46 3.41
C ALA A 90 -6.77 -0.24 2.75
N LYS A 91 -7.85 -0.86 3.28
CA LYS A 91 -9.23 -0.64 2.81
C LYS A 91 -9.67 0.81 3.01
N LEU A 92 -9.30 1.44 4.12
CA LEU A 92 -9.60 2.84 4.38
C LEU A 92 -8.92 3.75 3.34
N LEU A 93 -7.64 3.52 3.04
CA LEU A 93 -6.92 4.27 2.01
C LEU A 93 -7.58 4.13 0.63
N ILE A 94 -7.97 2.90 0.26
CA ILE A 94 -8.70 2.65 -1.00
C ILE A 94 -10.03 3.42 -1.02
N HIS A 95 -10.78 3.39 0.09
CA HIS A 95 -12.07 4.08 0.20
C HIS A 95 -11.90 5.60 0.10
N VAL A 96 -10.92 6.18 0.81
CA VAL A 96 -10.65 7.63 0.80
C VAL A 96 -10.29 8.12 -0.61
N GLU A 97 -9.45 7.39 -1.34
CA GLU A 97 -9.03 7.79 -2.68
C GLU A 97 -10.10 7.55 -3.75
N ARG A 98 -10.88 6.45 -3.68
CA ARG A 98 -11.82 6.06 -4.75
C ARG A 98 -13.26 6.53 -4.52
N GLU A 99 -13.73 6.54 -3.28
CA GLU A 99 -15.10 6.93 -2.92
C GLU A 99 -15.18 8.35 -2.33
N GLY A 100 -14.02 8.90 -1.95
CA GLY A 100 -13.91 10.27 -1.45
C GLY A 100 -14.08 11.32 -2.53
N ARG A 101 -13.89 12.59 -2.13
CA ARG A 101 -13.92 13.72 -3.06
C ARG A 101 -12.64 13.70 -3.89
N SER A 102 -12.76 13.75 -5.22
CA SER A 102 -11.64 13.85 -6.15
C SER A 102 -11.00 15.25 -6.10
N ILE A 103 -10.33 15.55 -4.98
CA ILE A 103 -9.63 16.80 -4.72
C ILE A 103 -8.14 16.49 -4.64
N THR A 104 -7.31 17.40 -5.14
CA THR A 104 -5.86 17.37 -4.92
C THR A 104 -5.44 18.65 -4.23
N TYR A 105 -4.69 18.50 -3.14
CA TYR A 105 -4.02 19.61 -2.46
C TYR A 105 -2.57 19.76 -2.92
N ASN A 106 -2.14 18.96 -3.90
CA ASN A 106 -0.78 19.01 -4.40
C ASN A 106 -0.62 20.20 -5.37
N PRO A 107 0.24 21.19 -5.05
CA PRO A 107 0.44 22.36 -5.90
C PRO A 107 1.08 22.02 -7.26
N ALA A 108 1.61 20.81 -7.44
CA ALA A 108 2.12 20.33 -8.71
C ALA A 108 1.02 20.04 -9.74
N PHE A 109 -0.24 19.88 -9.33
CA PHE A 109 -1.34 19.53 -10.24
C PHE A 109 -1.52 20.57 -11.35
N ASP A 110 -1.61 21.85 -10.99
CA ASP A 110 -1.80 22.92 -11.97
C ASP A 110 -0.64 22.97 -12.97
N ARG A 111 0.59 22.76 -12.49
CA ARG A 111 1.79 22.70 -13.35
C ARG A 111 1.73 21.51 -14.31
N ALA A 112 1.43 20.32 -13.81
CA ALA A 112 1.32 19.10 -14.61
C ALA A 112 0.22 19.24 -15.68
N LEU A 113 -0.96 19.73 -15.30
CA LEU A 113 -2.08 19.94 -16.21
C LEU A 113 -1.75 20.96 -17.30
N ASN A 114 -1.15 22.09 -16.92
CA ASN A 114 -0.75 23.11 -17.88
C ASN A 114 0.31 22.59 -18.84
N GLN A 115 1.26 21.79 -18.37
CA GLN A 115 2.26 21.18 -19.23
C GLN A 115 1.62 20.26 -20.29
N VAL A 116 0.68 19.40 -19.90
CA VAL A 116 -0.05 18.53 -20.84
C VAL A 116 -0.87 19.37 -21.84
N LYS A 117 -1.57 20.41 -21.37
CA LYS A 117 -2.33 21.33 -22.23
C LYS A 117 -1.44 22.04 -23.25
N THR A 118 -0.26 22.53 -22.84
CA THR A 118 0.68 23.20 -23.74
C THR A 118 1.23 22.25 -24.80
N MET A 119 1.59 21.01 -24.43
CA MET A 119 2.03 20.00 -25.40
C MET A 119 0.94 19.68 -26.42
N ARG A 120 -0.32 19.53 -25.97
CA ARG A 120 -1.47 19.29 -26.86
C ARG A 120 -1.69 20.46 -27.81
N SER A 121 -1.67 21.68 -27.27
CA SER A 121 -1.81 22.90 -28.08
C SER A 121 -0.71 22.98 -29.14
N ALA A 122 0.55 22.69 -28.79
CA ALA A 122 1.65 22.65 -29.75
C ALA A 122 1.43 21.59 -30.84
N SER A 123 1.00 20.37 -30.46
CA SER A 123 0.73 19.27 -31.40
C SER A 123 -0.36 19.61 -32.41
N LYS A 124 -1.36 20.43 -32.03
CA LYS A 124 -2.44 20.87 -32.92
C LYS A 124 -1.94 21.71 -34.10
N TYR A 125 -0.83 22.41 -33.93
CA TYR A 125 -0.27 23.30 -34.94
C TYR A 125 0.99 22.75 -35.61
N GLU A 126 1.35 21.50 -35.31
CA GLU A 126 2.56 20.87 -35.84
C GLU A 126 2.52 20.77 -37.38
N ASP A 127 1.35 20.47 -37.95
CA ASP A 127 1.11 20.43 -39.41
C ASP A 127 1.03 21.82 -40.06
N SER A 128 0.80 22.87 -39.26
CA SER A 128 0.70 24.28 -39.72
C SER A 128 2.00 25.07 -39.50
N LYS A 129 3.06 24.37 -39.12
CA LYS A 129 4.37 24.93 -38.83
C LYS A 129 5.08 25.33 -40.12
N ILE A 130 5.51 26.59 -40.17
CA ILE A 130 6.31 27.14 -41.26
C ILE A 130 7.66 27.55 -40.68
N THR A 131 8.73 27.07 -41.31
CA THR A 131 10.09 27.53 -40.96
C THR A 131 10.38 28.82 -41.70
N VAL A 132 10.63 29.89 -40.96
CA VAL A 132 11.02 31.20 -41.50
C VAL A 132 12.47 31.45 -41.10
N GLN A 133 13.31 31.80 -42.06
CA GLN A 133 14.68 32.20 -41.75
C GLN A 133 14.71 33.65 -41.28
N ASN A 134 15.31 33.89 -40.12
CA ASN A 134 15.58 35.22 -39.58
C ASN A 134 17.09 35.37 -39.36
N GLY A 135 17.82 35.71 -40.42
CA GLY A 135 19.28 35.72 -40.39
C GLY A 135 19.85 34.30 -40.35
N GLU A 136 20.72 34.01 -39.37
CA GLU A 136 21.32 32.67 -39.16
C GLU A 136 20.40 31.70 -38.38
N GLU A 137 19.32 32.20 -37.76
CA GLU A 137 18.39 31.39 -36.99
C GLU A 137 17.16 30.99 -37.82
N SER A 138 16.80 29.70 -37.74
CA SER A 138 15.53 29.19 -38.29
C SER A 138 14.45 29.25 -37.21
N LEU A 139 13.44 30.09 -37.43
CA LEU A 139 12.31 30.26 -36.53
C LEU A 139 11.13 29.39 -37.00
N GLU A 140 10.41 28.84 -36.04
CA GLU A 140 9.19 28.07 -36.27
C GLU A 140 7.99 28.97 -36.01
N CYS A 141 7.16 29.16 -37.03
CA CYS A 141 6.02 30.09 -36.98
C CYS A 141 4.72 29.41 -37.40
N VAL A 142 3.61 29.87 -36.86
CA VAL A 142 2.25 29.45 -37.24
C VAL A 142 1.51 30.70 -37.73
N MET A 143 0.79 30.61 -38.86
CA MET A 143 0.09 31.76 -39.40
C MET A 143 -1.12 32.13 -38.53
N TRP A 144 -1.35 33.43 -38.37
CA TRP A 144 -2.48 33.94 -37.58
C TRP A 144 -3.86 33.45 -38.06
N LYS A 145 -4.00 33.20 -39.37
CA LYS A 145 -5.22 32.64 -39.95
C LYS A 145 -5.53 31.23 -39.44
N ASP A 146 -4.49 30.43 -39.17
CA ASP A 146 -4.63 29.03 -38.74
C ASP A 146 -5.01 28.97 -37.25
N LEU A 147 -4.64 30.00 -36.47
CA LEU A 147 -5.08 30.19 -35.08
C LEU A 147 -6.57 30.57 -34.96
N LYS A 148 -7.13 31.23 -35.98
CA LYS A 148 -8.53 31.69 -36.00
C LYS A 148 -9.51 30.70 -36.63
N ARG A 149 -9.05 29.52 -37.05
CA ARG A 149 -9.90 28.52 -37.70
C ARG A 149 -11.04 28.11 -36.74
N GLU A 150 -12.27 28.28 -37.20
CA GLU A 150 -13.43 27.75 -36.48
C GLU A 150 -13.32 26.23 -36.42
N THR A 151 -13.59 25.69 -35.23
CA THR A 151 -13.49 24.27 -34.96
C THR A 151 -14.81 23.61 -35.35
N THR A 152 -14.77 22.52 -36.10
CA THR A 152 -15.97 21.75 -36.44
C THR A 152 -16.58 21.13 -35.17
N GLU A 153 -17.86 20.77 -35.22
CA GLU A 153 -18.54 20.14 -34.07
C GLU A 153 -17.83 18.85 -33.61
N ALA A 154 -17.37 18.03 -34.56
CA ALA A 154 -16.61 16.81 -34.28
C ALA A 154 -15.24 17.10 -33.62
N GLU A 155 -14.51 18.10 -34.11
CA GLU A 155 -13.25 18.52 -33.50
C GLU A 155 -13.47 19.11 -32.10
N GLY A 156 -14.59 19.83 -31.88
CA GLY A 156 -14.94 20.40 -30.58
C GLY A 156 -15.28 19.32 -29.54
N LEU A 157 -16.02 18.29 -29.94
CA LEU A 157 -16.28 17.12 -29.10
C LEU A 157 -14.98 16.40 -28.73
N ASN A 158 -14.09 16.20 -29.71
CA ASN A 158 -12.79 15.57 -29.48
C ASN A 158 -11.91 16.41 -28.53
N GLU A 159 -11.85 17.73 -28.71
CA GLU A 159 -11.10 18.64 -27.83
C GLU A 159 -11.61 18.59 -26.39
N THR A 160 -12.93 18.49 -26.20
CA THR A 160 -13.53 18.31 -24.88
C THR A 160 -13.11 16.98 -24.25
N CYS A 161 -13.16 15.88 -25.01
CA CYS A 161 -12.70 14.57 -24.55
C CYS A 161 -11.21 14.56 -24.22
N CYS A 162 -10.37 15.21 -25.02
CA CYS A 162 -8.94 15.37 -24.74
C CYS A 162 -8.71 16.18 -23.46
N THR A 163 -9.49 17.25 -23.24
CA THR A 163 -9.39 18.06 -22.02
C THR A 163 -9.73 17.25 -20.78
N ILE A 164 -10.79 16.46 -20.82
CA ILE A 164 -11.15 15.52 -19.75
C ILE A 164 -10.01 14.52 -19.51
N HIS A 165 -9.51 13.91 -20.59
CA HIS A 165 -8.43 12.94 -20.50
C HIS A 165 -7.17 13.53 -19.85
N ASP A 166 -6.80 14.76 -20.20
CA ASP A 166 -5.60 15.41 -19.67
C ASP A 166 -5.74 15.74 -18.18
N VAL A 167 -6.93 16.14 -17.75
CA VAL A 167 -7.25 16.32 -16.32
C VAL A 167 -7.15 14.99 -15.58
N LEU A 168 -7.79 13.93 -16.09
CA LEU A 168 -7.76 12.60 -15.48
C LEU A 168 -6.33 12.05 -15.39
N ARG A 169 -5.54 12.17 -16.47
CA ARG A 169 -4.15 11.74 -16.50
C ARG A 169 -3.30 12.49 -15.46
N SER A 170 -3.37 13.82 -15.47
CA SER A 170 -2.59 14.65 -14.54
C SER A 170 -2.97 14.37 -13.08
N TYR A 171 -4.25 14.14 -12.81
CA TYR A 171 -4.73 13.76 -11.47
C TYR A 171 -4.27 12.36 -11.08
N HIS A 172 -4.44 11.38 -11.97
CA HIS A 172 -4.07 9.99 -11.74
C HIS A 172 -2.58 9.84 -11.44
N ASP A 173 -1.70 10.54 -12.16
CA ASP A 173 -0.26 10.46 -11.94
C ASP A 173 0.12 10.91 -10.52
N ILE A 174 -0.50 11.99 -10.02
CA ILE A 174 -0.28 12.49 -8.66
C ILE A 174 -0.91 11.55 -7.63
N ALA A 175 -2.16 11.15 -7.86
CA ALA A 175 -2.91 10.31 -6.92
C ALA A 175 -2.25 8.93 -6.77
N SER A 176 -1.79 8.32 -7.86
CA SER A 176 -1.14 7.00 -7.83
C SER A 176 0.20 7.03 -7.09
N ALA A 177 1.01 8.07 -7.29
CA ALA A 177 2.26 8.26 -6.55
C ALA A 177 1.99 8.43 -5.05
N ARG A 178 1.05 9.32 -4.68
CA ARG A 178 0.63 9.51 -3.29
C ARG A 178 0.09 8.22 -2.66
N PHE A 179 -0.81 7.55 -3.35
CA PHE A 179 -1.47 6.35 -2.84
C PHE A 179 -0.48 5.20 -2.61
N SER A 180 0.47 5.01 -3.54
CA SER A 180 1.53 4.01 -3.39
C SER A 180 2.42 4.33 -2.18
N ASP A 181 2.81 5.59 -2.03
CA ASP A 181 3.62 6.06 -0.90
C ASP A 181 2.89 5.90 0.44
N MET A 182 1.61 6.29 0.51
CA MET A 182 0.78 6.11 1.71
C MET A 182 0.58 4.62 2.05
N THR A 183 0.43 3.76 1.05
CA THR A 183 0.30 2.31 1.28
C THR A 183 1.59 1.75 1.88
N CYS A 184 2.75 2.07 1.31
CA CYS A 184 4.03 1.60 1.84
C CYS A 184 4.30 2.17 3.24
N THR A 185 4.23 3.48 3.40
CA THR A 185 4.60 4.15 4.66
C THR A 185 3.62 3.83 5.80
N GLN A 186 2.30 3.86 5.54
CA GLN A 186 1.32 3.66 6.61
C GLN A 186 1.06 2.18 6.85
N VAL A 187 0.75 1.42 5.80
CA VAL A 187 0.33 0.02 5.99
C VAL A 187 1.54 -0.86 6.27
N VAL A 188 2.59 -0.75 5.46
CA VAL A 188 3.76 -1.63 5.60
C VAL A 188 4.69 -1.13 6.70
N ASP A 189 5.27 0.06 6.54
CA ASP A 189 6.31 0.53 7.45
C ASP A 189 5.76 0.80 8.85
N TYR A 190 4.59 1.42 8.98
CA TYR A 190 4.00 1.69 10.30
C TYR A 190 3.24 0.48 10.84
N PHE A 191 2.13 0.05 10.24
CA PHE A 191 1.27 -0.98 10.87
C PHE A 191 1.89 -2.38 10.91
N LEU A 192 2.66 -2.78 9.89
CA LEU A 192 3.28 -4.12 9.89
C LEU A 192 4.64 -4.18 10.58
N LEU A 193 5.45 -3.11 10.51
CA LEU A 193 6.85 -3.15 10.95
C LEU A 193 7.15 -2.26 12.16
N GLY A 194 6.67 -1.02 12.19
CA GLY A 194 7.14 0.02 13.11
C GLY A 194 6.23 0.34 14.29
N SER A 195 4.97 -0.11 14.27
CA SER A 195 4.02 0.15 15.35
C SER A 195 4.40 -0.65 16.60
N GLU A 196 4.27 -0.03 17.78
CA GLU A 196 4.43 -0.73 19.07
C GLU A 196 3.42 -1.87 19.21
N ASP A 197 2.20 -1.66 18.70
CA ASP A 197 1.14 -2.66 18.59
C ASP A 197 1.20 -3.44 17.27
N GLY A 198 2.30 -3.34 16.52
CA GLY A 198 2.51 -4.01 15.24
C GLY A 198 2.85 -5.50 15.40
N PRO A 199 2.74 -6.31 14.34
CA PRO A 199 3.03 -7.76 14.36
C PRO A 199 4.38 -8.14 14.98
N LEU A 200 5.42 -7.34 14.77
CA LEU A 200 6.75 -7.59 15.32
C LEU A 200 6.81 -7.43 16.85
N GLY A 201 5.93 -6.59 17.41
CA GLY A 201 5.79 -6.39 18.85
C GLY A 201 4.99 -7.48 19.57
N VAL A 202 4.47 -8.50 18.85
CA VAL A 202 3.63 -9.54 19.46
C VAL A 202 4.41 -10.39 20.48
N LEU A 203 5.73 -10.47 20.35
CA LEU A 203 6.66 -11.11 21.29
C LEU A 203 7.59 -10.08 21.93
N CYS A 204 7.01 -9.02 22.51
CA CYS A 204 7.79 -8.03 23.24
C CYS A 204 8.14 -8.53 24.67
N PRO A 205 9.27 -8.06 25.24
CA PRO A 205 9.63 -8.40 26.62
C PRO A 205 8.51 -8.12 27.62
N ASN A 206 7.80 -7.00 27.46
CA ASN A 206 6.70 -6.59 28.34
C ASN A 206 5.58 -7.64 28.37
N ARG A 207 5.26 -8.27 27.25
CA ARG A 207 4.28 -9.35 27.20
C ARG A 207 4.78 -10.56 27.98
N ILE A 208 6.04 -10.96 27.76
CA ILE A 208 6.62 -12.12 28.44
C ILE A 208 6.63 -11.90 29.96
N PHE A 209 7.01 -10.70 30.42
CA PHE A 209 6.95 -10.33 31.83
C PHE A 209 5.52 -10.28 32.39
N GLY A 210 4.52 -10.01 31.55
CA GLY A 210 3.11 -9.98 31.92
C GLY A 210 2.41 -11.35 31.91
N MET A 211 3.07 -12.42 31.44
CA MET A 211 2.49 -13.75 31.43
C MET A 211 2.31 -14.28 32.87
N THR A 212 1.15 -14.87 33.14
CA THR A 212 0.91 -15.50 34.45
C THR A 212 1.68 -16.82 34.57
N ASN A 213 1.85 -17.32 35.80
CA ASN A 213 2.51 -18.60 36.05
C ASN A 213 1.81 -19.74 35.31
N GLU A 214 0.47 -19.71 35.23
CA GLU A 214 -0.31 -20.72 34.52
C GLU A 214 -0.07 -20.65 33.00
N GLN A 215 0.07 -19.45 32.44
CA GLN A 215 0.39 -19.25 31.02
C GLN A 215 1.82 -19.70 30.69
N LEU A 216 2.77 -19.43 31.59
CA LEU A 216 4.15 -19.90 31.47
C LEU A 216 4.24 -21.42 31.60
N ASP A 217 3.51 -22.02 32.53
CA ASP A 217 3.47 -23.48 32.70
C ASP A 217 2.75 -24.16 31.52
N MET A 218 1.72 -23.53 30.95
CA MET A 218 1.08 -24.01 29.72
C MET A 218 2.01 -23.96 28.50
N VAL A 219 2.89 -22.97 28.41
CA VAL A 219 3.80 -22.78 27.26
C VAL A 219 5.11 -23.55 27.42
N ALA A 220 5.71 -23.54 28.60
CA ALA A 220 7.06 -24.07 28.86
C ALA A 220 7.11 -25.05 30.06
N GLY A 221 5.96 -25.48 30.58
CA GLY A 221 5.91 -26.45 31.66
C GLY A 221 6.45 -27.80 31.22
N GLU A 222 7.36 -28.35 32.02
CA GLU A 222 7.83 -29.71 31.83
C GLU A 222 6.67 -30.70 31.98
N ASP A 223 6.59 -31.70 31.11
CA ASP A 223 5.65 -32.79 31.30
C ASP A 223 5.96 -33.54 32.61
N ALA A 224 4.93 -34.15 33.21
CA ALA A 224 5.04 -34.80 34.51
C ALA A 224 6.09 -35.93 34.52
N VAL A 225 6.31 -36.59 33.39
CA VAL A 225 7.30 -37.67 33.26
C VAL A 225 8.71 -37.08 33.27
N SER A 226 8.98 -36.06 32.46
CA SER A 226 10.26 -35.33 32.44
C SER A 226 10.59 -34.71 33.79
N LYS A 227 9.59 -34.14 34.46
CA LYS A 227 9.75 -33.58 35.81
C LYS A 227 10.17 -34.66 36.82
N SER A 228 9.50 -35.82 36.80
CA SER A 228 9.84 -36.96 37.67
C SER A 228 11.22 -37.53 37.38
N LEU A 229 11.59 -37.64 36.10
CA LEU A 229 12.89 -38.14 35.65
C LEU A 229 14.01 -37.19 36.06
N ARG A 230 13.80 -35.87 35.95
CA ARG A 230 14.75 -34.84 36.40
C ARG A 230 15.00 -34.92 37.89
N GLU A 231 13.96 -35.13 38.69
CA GLU A 231 14.11 -35.30 40.15
C GLU A 231 14.90 -36.57 40.50
N MET A 232 14.60 -37.69 39.83
CA MET A 232 15.34 -38.94 40.00
C MET A 232 16.83 -38.77 39.65
N LEU A 233 17.13 -38.21 38.47
CA LEU A 233 18.51 -37.97 38.03
C LEU A 233 19.27 -37.01 38.95
N LYS A 234 18.61 -35.98 39.48
CA LYS A 234 19.21 -35.06 40.47
C LYS A 234 19.58 -35.80 41.76
N ASN A 235 18.72 -36.70 42.23
CA ASN A 235 19.00 -37.51 43.41
C ASN A 235 20.17 -38.45 43.18
N ASP A 236 20.23 -39.12 42.02
CA ASP A 236 21.34 -40.00 41.64
C ASP A 236 22.67 -39.24 41.55
N ILE A 237 22.67 -38.07 40.90
CA ILE A 237 23.86 -37.20 40.82
C ILE A 237 24.35 -36.84 42.23
N LYS A 238 23.43 -36.46 43.14
CA LYS A 238 23.78 -36.09 44.52
C LYS A 238 24.37 -37.29 45.27
N LEU A 239 23.75 -38.46 45.15
CA LEU A 239 24.23 -39.71 45.75
C LEU A 239 25.64 -40.06 45.25
N PHE A 240 25.88 -39.98 43.94
CA PHE A 240 27.18 -40.27 43.35
C PHE A 240 28.24 -39.23 43.73
N GLN A 241 27.87 -37.95 43.89
CA GLN A 241 28.79 -36.92 44.37
C GLN A 241 29.21 -37.16 45.82
N ASP A 242 28.27 -37.56 46.68
CA ASP A 242 28.56 -37.87 48.08
C ASP A 242 29.42 -39.14 48.19
N GLY A 243 29.09 -40.19 47.43
CA GLY A 243 29.94 -41.38 47.33
C GLY A 243 31.36 -41.07 46.83
N LYS A 244 31.50 -40.20 45.83
CA LYS A 244 32.81 -39.76 45.33
C LYS A 244 33.62 -38.98 46.36
N LYS A 245 32.98 -38.19 47.24
CA LYS A 245 33.67 -37.49 48.33
C LYS A 245 34.20 -38.48 49.37
N ILE A 246 33.41 -39.48 49.73
CA ILE A 246 33.82 -40.53 50.67
C ILE A 246 35.03 -41.30 50.13
N LEU A 247 35.02 -41.68 48.85
CA LEU A 247 36.14 -42.40 48.21
C LEU A 247 37.42 -41.56 48.01
N ARG A 248 37.35 -40.23 48.20
CA ARG A 248 38.51 -39.32 48.11
C ARG A 248 39.12 -38.98 49.48
N THR A 249 38.52 -39.46 50.57
CA THR A 249 39.02 -39.31 51.94
C THR A 249 39.73 -40.60 52.35
#